data_AF-A0A931Q7E4-F1
#
_entry.id   AF-A0A931Q7E4-F1
#
_cell.length_a   1.000
_cell.length_b   1.000
_cell.length_c   1.000
_cell.angle_alpha   90.00
_cell.angle_beta   90.00
_cell.angle_gamma   90.00
#
_symmetry.space_group_name_H-M   'P 1'
#
loop_
_entity.id
_entity.type
_entity.pdbx_description
1 polymer ?
#
loop_
_entity_poly.entity_id
_entity_poly.type
_entity_poly.pdbx_seq_one_letter_code
_entity_poly.pdbx_strand_id
1 'polypeptide(L)' 'MIEELSRSNPANMRVVLIQDGIKVKPRWKSKTYLLKDETPLPAPLPQGVEVIGYGEFIDLMFEADSVVGW' A
#
# COMPACT_ATOMS: atom_id res chain seq x y z
N MET A 1 18.72 -5.97 21.92
CA MET A 1 17.54 -6.87 21.84
C MET A 1 16.72 -6.39 20.65
N ILE A 2 16.86 -7.03 19.50
CA ILE A 2 16.19 -6.70 18.24
C ILE A 2 15.34 -7.92 17.91
N GLU A 3 14.27 -8.13 18.66
CA GLU A 3 13.32 -9.23 18.45
C GLU A 3 11.99 -8.65 17.97
N GLU A 4 11.93 -8.04 16.78
CA GLU A 4 10.61 -7.82 16.16
C GLU A 4 10.56 -7.53 14.66
N LEU A 5 11.69 -7.46 13.94
CA LEU A 5 11.65 -7.22 12.48
C LEU A 5 11.59 -8.51 11.65
N SER A 6 11.76 -9.69 12.26
CA SER A 6 11.72 -10.98 11.54
C SER A 6 10.33 -11.61 11.40
N ARG A 7 9.26 -10.95 11.87
CA ARG A 7 7.88 -11.47 11.76
C ARG A 7 7.02 -10.81 10.68
N SER A 8 7.54 -9.81 9.97
CA SER A 8 6.84 -9.23 8.83
C SER A 8 6.82 -10.24 7.69
N ASN A 9 5.84 -11.14 7.71
CA ASN A 9 5.59 -12.08 6.62
C ASN A 9 5.31 -11.23 5.36
N PRO A 10 6.21 -11.22 4.36
CA PRO A 10 6.05 -10.35 3.19
C PRO A 10 4.76 -10.65 2.42
N ALA A 11 4.15 -11.82 2.62
CA ALA A 11 2.84 -12.20 2.07
C ALA A 11 1.66 -11.38 2.64
N ASN A 12 1.80 -10.78 3.83
CA ASN A 12 0.76 -9.97 4.47
C ASN A 12 1.01 -8.45 4.35
N MET A 13 2.03 -8.04 3.60
CA MET A 13 2.30 -6.62 3.39
C MET A 13 1.26 -5.99 2.47
N ARG A 14 0.70 -4.88 2.94
CA ARG A 14 -0.20 -4.01 2.19
C ARG A 14 0.58 -2.77 1.76
N VAL A 15 0.48 -2.40 0.50
CA VAL A 15 1.16 -1.22 -0.06
C VAL A 15 0.10 -0.25 -0.52
N VAL A 16 0.16 0.99 -0.06
CA VAL A 16 -0.71 2.06 -0.55
C VAL A 16 0.14 3.02 -1.37
N LEU A 17 -0.23 3.20 -2.64
CA LEU A 17 0.40 4.14 -3.56
C LEU A 17 -0.32 5.48 -3.48
N ILE A 18 0.42 6.51 -3.12
CA ILE A 18 -0.03 7.91 -3.08
C ILE A 18 0.92 8.78 -3.90
N GLN A 19 0.46 9.91 -4.41
CA GLN A 19 1.22 10.92 -5.14
C GLN A 19 2.10 10.30 -6.25
N ASP A 20 3.39 10.64 -6.29
CA ASP A 20 4.34 10.08 -7.25
C ASP A 20 4.64 8.58 -7.03
N GLY A 21 4.26 8.02 -5.88
CA GLY A 21 4.37 6.58 -5.58
C GLY A 21 3.54 5.70 -6.52
N ILE A 22 2.53 6.27 -7.20
CA ILE A 22 1.75 5.61 -8.25
C ILE A 22 2.61 5.06 -9.39
N LYS A 23 3.79 5.65 -9.64
CA LYS A 23 4.73 5.21 -10.68
C LYS A 23 5.53 3.97 -10.28
N VAL A 24 5.48 3.57 -9.01
CA VAL A 24 6.24 2.45 -8.47
C VAL A 24 5.51 1.14 -8.71
N LYS A 25 6.25 0.14 -9.22
CA LYS A 25 5.78 -1.25 -9.28
C LYS A 25 6.35 -1.99 -8.07
N PRO A 26 5.52 -2.40 -7.09
CA PRO A 26 6.02 -3.18 -5.96
C PRO A 26 6.65 -4.49 -6.46
N ARG A 27 7.86 -4.80 -5.97
CA ARG A 27 8.66 -5.98 -6.38
C ARG A 27 8.25 -7.26 -5.68
N TRP A 28 7.49 -7.17 -4.60
CA TRP A 28 7.08 -8.30 -3.77
C TRP A 28 5.60 -8.63 -4.03
N LYS A 29 5.20 -9.87 -3.71
CA LYS A 29 3.78 -10.24 -3.71
C LYS A 29 3.09 -9.54 -2.54
N SER A 30 2.62 -8.33 -2.76
CA SER A 30 1.89 -7.50 -1.80
C SER A 30 0.52 -7.11 -2.34
N LYS A 31 -0.46 -6.96 -1.45
CA LYS A 31 -1.75 -6.38 -1.84
C LYS A 31 -1.56 -4.88 -2.00
N THR A 32 -1.82 -4.37 -3.21
CA THR A 32 -1.49 -2.99 -3.58
C THR A 32 -2.76 -2.18 -3.76
N TYR A 33 -2.79 -1.02 -3.13
CA TYR A 33 -3.91 -0.10 -3.12
C TYR A 33 -3.47 1.24 -3.71
N LEU A 34 -4.40 1.93 -4.32
CA LEU A 34 -4.19 3.26 -4.88
C LEU A 34 -5.26 4.18 -4.32
N LEU A 35 -4.85 5.31 -3.74
CA LEU A 35 -5.80 6.24 -3.15
C LEU A 35 -6.54 7.00 -4.26
N LYS A 36 -7.87 6.92 -4.25
CA LYS A 36 -8.76 7.48 -5.28
C LYS A 36 -8.62 9.00 -5.44
N ASP A 37 -8.31 9.69 -4.35
CA ASP A 37 -8.19 11.15 -4.31
C ASP A 37 -6.84 11.64 -4.90
N GLU A 38 -5.94 10.72 -5.25
CA GLU A 38 -4.67 11.06 -5.87
C GLU A 38 -4.84 11.30 -7.38
N THR A 39 -4.37 12.45 -7.84
CA THR A 39 -4.48 12.87 -9.24
C THR A 39 -3.12 13.09 -9.89
N PRO A 40 -2.92 12.68 -11.15
CA PRO A 40 -3.83 11.89 -11.99
C PRO A 40 -3.71 10.37 -11.73
N LEU A 41 -4.85 9.69 -11.63
CA LEU A 41 -4.90 8.22 -11.59
C LEU A 41 -4.36 7.65 -12.92
N PRO A 42 -3.55 6.58 -12.90
CA PRO A 42 -3.04 5.97 -14.11
C PRO A 42 -4.18 5.25 -14.85
N ALA A 43 -4.32 5.52 -16.15
CA ALA A 43 -5.23 4.81 -17.05
C ALA A 43 -4.42 4.12 -18.15
N PRO A 44 -4.50 2.77 -18.31
CA PRO A 44 -5.28 1.82 -17.50
C PRO A 44 -4.67 1.56 -16.12
N LEU A 45 -5.51 1.20 -15.14
CA LEU A 45 -5.06 0.80 -13.81
C LEU A 45 -4.17 -0.46 -13.90
N PRO A 46 -3.06 -0.54 -13.16
CA PRO A 46 -2.23 -1.73 -13.15
C PRO A 46 -3.01 -2.95 -12.65
N GLN A 47 -2.81 -4.10 -13.29
CA GLN A 47 -3.46 -5.36 -12.90
C GLN A 47 -3.05 -5.74 -11.47
N GLY A 48 -4.04 -6.03 -10.61
CA GLY A 48 -3.82 -6.38 -9.20
C GLY A 48 -3.72 -5.18 -8.25
N VAL A 49 -4.02 -3.97 -8.73
CA VAL A 49 -4.15 -2.77 -7.89
C VAL A 49 -5.63 -2.47 -7.63
N GLU A 50 -5.98 -2.28 -6.36
CA GLU A 50 -7.32 -1.91 -5.91
C GLU A 50 -7.37 -0.40 -5.62
N VAL A 51 -8.43 0.30 -6.05
CA VAL A 51 -8.59 1.74 -5.78
C VAL A 51 -9.43 1.91 -4.52
N ILE A 52 -8.91 2.63 -3.52
CA ILE A 52 -9.56 2.84 -2.22
C ILE A 52 -9.81 4.32 -1.96
N GLY A 53 -10.83 4.62 -1.17
CA GLY A 53 -11.08 5.98 -0.65
C GLY A 53 -10.26 6.30 0.61
N TYR A 54 -10.30 7.56 1.02
CA TYR A 54 -9.62 8.01 2.25
C TYR A 54 -10.09 7.26 3.51
N GLY A 55 -11.38 6.94 3.63
CA GLY A 55 -11.90 6.17 4.77
C GLY A 55 -11.25 4.78 4.88
N GLU A 56 -11.23 4.04 3.78
CA GLU A 56 -10.58 2.72 3.71
C GLU A 56 -9.07 2.81 3.97
N PHE A 57 -8.42 3.89 3.54
CA PHE A 57 -7.02 4.14 3.85
C PHE A 57 -6.77 4.31 5.35
N ILE A 58 -7.64 5.08 6.04
CA ILE A 58 -7.57 5.21 7.51
C ILE A 58 -7.74 3.85 8.18
N ASP A 59 -8.74 3.07 7.77
CA ASP A 59 -8.98 1.73 8.32
C ASP A 59 -7.76 0.82 8.14
N LEU A 60 -7.13 0.83 6.96
CA LEU A 60 -5.90 0.08 6.69
C LEU A 60 -4.73 0.49 7.58
N MET A 61 -4.61 1.78 7.94
CA MET A 61 -3.57 2.25 8.85
C MET A 61 -3.80 1.78 10.28
N PHE A 62 -5.06 1.76 10.76
CA PHE A 62 -5.39 1.27 12.10
C PHE A 62 -5.27 -0.25 12.24
N GLU A 63 -5.53 -1.00 11.17
CA GLU A 63 -5.37 -2.46 11.15
C GLU A 63 -3.91 -2.92 11.00
N ALA A 64 -3.00 -2.02 10.63
CA ALA A 64 -1.60 -2.38 10.41
C ALA A 64 -0.82 -2.44 11.72
N ASP A 65 -0.10 -3.54 11.94
CA ASP A 65 0.83 -3.68 13.09
C ASP A 65 1.92 -2.60 13.06
N SER A 66 2.31 -2.14 11.87
CA SER A 66 3.25 -1.04 11.67
C SER A 66 3.02 -0.36 10.32
N VAL A 67 3.29 0.94 10.27
CA VAL A 67 3.19 1.76 9.05
C VAL A 67 4.55 2.36 8.75
N VAL A 68 5.00 2.21 7.50
CA VAL A 68 6.26 2.78 7.01
C VAL A 68 5.97 3.68 5.82
N GLY A 69 6.31 4.96 5.94
CA GLY A 69 6.24 5.95 4.86
C GLY A 69 7.60 6.08 4.16
N TRP A 70 7.57 6.30 2.85
CA TRP A 70 8.74 6.44 1.98
C TRP A 70 8.61 7.68 1.11
#